data_AF-A0A382T5F8-F1
#
_entry.id   AF-A0A382T5F8-F1
#
_cell.length_a   1.000
_cell.length_b   1.000
_cell.length_c   1.000
_cell.angle_alpha   90.00
_cell.angle_beta   90.00
_cell.angle_gamma   90.00
#
_symmetry.space_group_name_H-M   'P 1'
#
loop_
_entity.id
_entity.type
_entity.pdbx_description
1 polymer ?
#
loop_
_entity_poly.entity_id
_entity_poly.type
_entity_poly.pdbx_seq_one_letter_code
_entity_poly.pdbx_strand_id
1 'polypeptide(L)' 'MSKENIAPWSTYFQLDAFNIEGKKIMGRQAAGHSYLKGLTNQDYDTISFYIRDGRDRDQVINLIQP' A
#
# COMPACT_ATOMS: atom_id res chain seq x y z
N MET A 1 -18.71 -6.75 21.62
CA MET A 1 -17.80 -6.76 20.46
C MET A 1 -17.50 -5.31 20.11
N SER A 2 -16.24 -4.88 20.26
CA SER A 2 -15.78 -3.68 19.54
C SER A 2 -15.91 -3.96 18.04
N LYS A 3 -16.40 -2.98 17.27
CA LYS A 3 -16.32 -3.08 15.81
C LYS A 3 -14.85 -2.92 15.43
N GLU A 4 -14.28 -3.92 14.75
CA GLU A 4 -12.98 -3.78 14.10
C GLU A 4 -13.05 -2.63 13.10
N ASN A 5 -12.08 -1.73 13.14
CA ASN A 5 -11.95 -0.62 12.20
C ASN A 5 -11.23 -1.11 10.94
N ILE A 6 -11.99 -1.72 10.04
CA ILE A 6 -11.45 -2.29 8.80
C ILE A 6 -11.49 -1.24 7.69
N ALA A 7 -10.43 -1.17 6.89
CA ALA A 7 -10.42 -0.31 5.71
C ALA A 7 -11.59 -0.68 4.78
N PRO A 8 -12.36 0.31 4.28
CA PRO A 8 -13.60 0.06 3.53
C PRO A 8 -13.40 -0.63 2.17
N TRP A 9 -12.19 -0.66 1.63
CA TRP A 9 -11.86 -1.28 0.34
C TRP A 9 -10.47 -1.92 0.36
N SER A 10 -10.28 -2.89 -0.53
CA SER A 10 -8.95 -3.46 -0.80
C SER A 10 -8.20 -2.57 -1.80
N THR A 11 -6.96 -2.22 -1.50
CA THR A 11 -6.10 -1.43 -2.38
C THR A 11 -5.40 -2.32 -3.39
N TYR A 12 -5.55 -2.03 -4.68
CA TYR A 12 -4.72 -2.68 -5.70
C TYR A 12 -3.27 -2.21 -5.57
N PHE A 13 -2.35 -3.15 -5.37
CA PHE A 13 -0.92 -2.88 -5.29
C PHE A 13 -0.18 -3.48 -6.49
N GLN A 14 0.73 -2.67 -7.04
CA GLN A 14 1.64 -3.06 -8.10
C GLN A 14 2.96 -2.32 -7.90
N LEU A 15 4.06 -3.05 -7.73
CA LEU A 15 5.37 -2.49 -7.35
C LEU A 15 5.81 -1.28 -8.19
N ASP A 16 5.62 -1.33 -9.51
CA ASP A 16 5.98 -0.23 -10.42
C ASP A 16 5.31 1.12 -10.08
N ALA A 17 4.15 1.08 -9.42
CA ALA A 17 3.39 2.26 -9.00
C ALA A 17 3.79 2.78 -7.61
N PHE A 18 4.68 2.09 -6.89
CA PHE A 18 5.04 2.42 -5.49
C PHE A 18 6.55 2.39 -5.20
N ASN A 19 7.37 1.71 -6.01
CA ASN A 19 8.82 1.71 -5.85
C ASN A 19 9.43 2.99 -6.43
N ILE A 20 10.07 3.83 -5.60
CA ILE A 20 10.72 5.09 -6.00
C ILE A 20 12.18 4.80 -6.41
N GLU A 21 12.40 3.81 -7.29
CA GLU A 21 13.72 3.46 -7.79
C GLU A 21 13.81 3.63 -9.31
N GLY A 22 14.88 4.30 -9.76
CA GLY A 22 15.22 4.44 -11.19
C GLY A 22 14.81 5.76 -11.86
N LYS A 23 15.06 5.86 -13.18
CA LYS A 23 14.82 7.05 -14.03
C LYS A 23 13.38 7.21 -14.55
N LYS A 24 12.41 6.47 -14.00
CA LYS A 24 11.00 6.48 -14.48
C LYS A 24 10.19 7.65 -13.91
N ILE A 25 8.97 7.85 -14.44
CA ILE A 25 8.06 8.96 -14.09
C ILE A 25 7.70 8.89 -12.59
N MET A 26 8.43 9.68 -11.80
CA MET A 26 8.35 9.78 -10.33
C MET A 26 6.94 10.13 -9.81
N GLY A 27 6.10 10.80 -10.62
CA GLY A 27 4.80 11.30 -10.17
C GLY A 27 3.83 10.20 -9.72
N ARG A 28 3.76 9.07 -10.45
CA ARG A 28 2.87 7.95 -10.10
C ARG A 28 3.36 7.24 -8.84
N GLN A 29 4.67 7.08 -8.72
CA GLN A 29 5.33 6.42 -7.58
C GLN A 29 5.17 7.25 -6.30
N ALA A 30 5.41 8.57 -6.37
CA ALA A 30 5.22 9.48 -5.25
C ALA A 30 3.75 9.55 -4.81
N ALA A 31 2.81 9.60 -5.76
CA ALA A 31 1.38 9.58 -5.45
C ALA A 31 0.95 8.26 -4.79
N GLY A 32 1.40 7.12 -5.33
CA GLY A 32 1.14 5.82 -4.73
C GLY A 32 1.71 5.71 -3.31
N HIS A 33 2.97 6.09 -3.11
CA HIS A 33 3.60 6.06 -1.80
C HIS A 33 2.88 6.95 -0.77
N SER A 34 2.46 8.15 -1.18
CA SER A 34 1.72 9.09 -0.33
C SER A 34 0.34 8.53 0.04
N TYR A 35 -0.33 7.87 -0.89
CA TYR A 35 -1.60 7.19 -0.65
C TYR A 35 -1.46 6.06 0.37
N LEU A 36 -0.43 5.21 0.24
CA LEU A 36 -0.18 4.12 1.19
C LEU A 36 0.13 4.65 2.59
N LYS A 37 0.95 5.69 2.72
CA LYS A 37 1.18 6.37 4.00
C LYS A 37 -0.09 6.94 4.60
N GLY A 38 -0.95 7.54 3.77
CA GLY A 38 -2.24 8.05 4.21
C GLY A 38 -3.13 6.95 4.78
N LEU A 39 -3.20 5.80 4.09
CA LEU A 39 -3.94 4.62 4.53
C LEU A 39 -3.41 4.04 5.84
N THR A 40 -2.09 3.89 5.98
CA THR A 40 -1.48 3.34 7.21
C THR A 40 -1.60 4.27 8.41
N ASN A 41 -1.88 5.57 8.18
CA ASN A 41 -2.10 6.56 9.22
C ASN A 41 -3.58 6.75 9.60
N GLN A 42 -4.50 6.12 8.88
CA GLN A 42 -5.86 5.95 9.36
C GLN A 42 -5.83 4.74 10.30
N ASP A 43 -6.25 4.87 11.56
CA ASP A 43 -6.17 3.85 12.63
C ASP A 43 -7.00 2.58 12.34
N TYR A 44 -6.77 1.94 11.20
CA TYR A 44 -7.41 0.72 10.75
C TYR A 44 -6.72 -0.48 11.40
N ASP A 45 -7.53 -1.36 11.99
CA ASP A 45 -7.06 -2.64 12.52
C ASP A 45 -6.63 -3.59 11.40
N THR A 46 -7.17 -3.40 10.19
CA THR A 46 -6.87 -4.22 9.02
C THR A 46 -6.93 -3.41 7.74
N ILE A 47 -5.88 -3.52 6.93
CA ILE A 47 -5.79 -3.00 5.56
C ILE A 47 -5.66 -4.20 4.62
N SER A 48 -6.43 -4.20 3.54
CA SER A 48 -6.41 -5.27 2.54
C SER A 48 -5.75 -4.81 1.24
N PHE A 49 -4.94 -5.69 0.66
CA PHE A 49 -4.26 -5.44 -0.62
C PHE A 49 -4.62 -6.51 -1.64
N TYR A 50 -5.00 -6.08 -2.84
CA TYR A 50 -5.13 -6.93 -4.01
C TYR A 50 -3.80 -6.87 -4.78
N ILE A 51 -3.06 -7.98 -4.79
CA ILE A 51 -1.75 -8.10 -5.45
C ILE A 51 -1.87 -8.99 -6.68
N ARG A 52 -1.04 -8.72 -7.69
CA ARG A 52 -1.05 -9.50 -8.94
C ARG A 52 -0.38 -10.86 -8.77
N ASP A 53 0.74 -10.91 -8.06
CA ASP A 53 1.50 -12.15 -7.83
C ASP A 53 2.24 -12.13 -6.48
N GLY A 54 2.73 -13.29 -6.05
CA GLY A 54 3.34 -13.46 -4.72
C GLY A 54 4.58 -12.58 -4.45
N ARG A 55 5.26 -12.08 -5.50
CA ARG A 55 6.43 -11.20 -5.33
C ARG A 55 6.03 -9.82 -4.78
N ASP A 56 4.81 -9.38 -5.08
CA ASP A 56 4.29 -8.09 -4.60
C ASP A 56 3.89 -8.16 -3.12
N ARG A 57 3.65 -9.36 -2.58
CA ARG A 57 3.25 -9.57 -1.18
C ARG A 57 4.29 -9.03 -0.20
N ASP A 58 5.52 -9.51 -0.33
CA ASP A 58 6.60 -9.17 0.60
C ASP A 58 6.98 -7.69 0.48
N GLN A 59 6.85 -7.13 -0.72
CA GLN A 59 7.11 -5.72 -1.01
C GLN A 59 6.09 -4.80 -0.34
N VAL A 60 4.79 -5.13 -0.40
CA VAL A 60 3.75 -4.39 0.33
C VAL A 60 4.06 -4.37 1.83
N ILE A 61 4.35 -5.54 2.39
CA ILE A 61 4.62 -5.70 3.84
C ILE A 61 5.81 -4.82 4.24
N ASN A 62 6.90 -4.85 3.49
CA ASN A 62 8.08 -4.03 3.78
C ASN A 62 7.83 -2.51 3.63
N LEU A 63 6.89 -2.10 2.78
CA LEU A 63 6.61 -0.69 2.54
C LEU A 63 5.68 -0.08 3.60
N ILE A 64 4.81 -0.89 4.21
CA ILE A 64 3.83 -0.46 5.22
C ILE A 64 4.33 -0.65 6.65
N GLN A 65 5.32 -1.51 6.87
CA GLN A 65 5.94 -1.66 8.18
C GLN A 65 6.74 -0.40 8.55
N PRO A 66 6.64 0.09 9.80
CA PRO A 66 7.41 1.24 10.28
C PRO A 66 8.93 1.06 10.19
#